data_AF-A0A1M6DZ53-F1
#
_entry.id   AF-A0A1M6DZ53-F1
#
_cell.length_a   1.000
_cell.length_b   1.000
_cell.length_c   1.000
_cell.angle_alpha   90.00
_cell.angle_beta   90.00
_cell.angle_gamma   90.00
#
_symmetry.space_group_name_H-M   'P 1'
#
loop_
_entity.id
_entity.type
_entity.pdbx_description
1 polymer ?
#
loop_
_entity_poly.entity_id
_entity_poly.type
_entity_poly.pdbx_seq_one_letter_code
_entity_poly.pdbx_strand_id
1 'polypeptide(L)' 'MNELMRVNLDPVVEQVKAALQNFPQVAGAYLFGSILRLCRPDSDIDLGLILEPGINTG' A
#
# COMPACT_ATOMS: atom_id res chain seq x y z
N MET A 1 -14.36 2.84 22.73
CA MET A 1 -13.97 1.43 22.52
C MET A 1 -12.90 1.42 21.45
N ASN A 2 -11.67 1.04 21.79
CA ASN A 2 -10.57 0.88 20.82
C ASN A 2 -10.51 -0.58 20.40
N GLU A 3 -11.51 -1.02 19.64
CA GLU A 3 -11.49 -2.38 19.10
C GLU A 3 -10.55 -2.41 17.90
N LEU A 4 -9.52 -3.24 17.99
CA LEU A 4 -8.59 -3.45 16.89
C LEU A 4 -9.21 -4.44 15.91
N MET A 5 -9.05 -4.17 14.63
CA MET A 5 -9.58 -5.00 13.56
C MET A 5 -8.47 -5.51 12.66
N ARG A 6 -8.75 -6.62 11.97
CA ARG A 6 -7.93 -7.07 10.85
C ARG A 6 -8.58 -6.62 9.55
N VAL A 7 -7.85 -5.90 8.73
CA VAL A 7 -8.34 -5.43 7.43
C VAL A 7 -8.16 -6.54 6.39
N ASN A 8 -9.17 -6.77 5.57
CA ASN A 8 -9.01 -7.56 4.35
C ASN A 8 -8.24 -6.72 3.32
N LEU A 9 -7.02 -7.14 2.99
CA LEU A 9 -6.14 -6.39 2.10
C LEU A 9 -6.43 -6.63 0.61
N ASP A 10 -7.21 -7.64 0.25
CA ASP A 10 -7.45 -7.98 -1.17
C ASP A 10 -7.97 -6.79 -1.99
N PRO A 11 -8.98 -6.02 -1.54
CA PRO A 11 -9.47 -4.86 -2.30
C PRO A 11 -8.43 -3.75 -2.42
N VAL A 12 -7.59 -3.55 -1.40
CA VAL A 12 -6.50 -2.57 -1.41
C VAL A 12 -5.45 -2.96 -2.43
N VAL A 13 -5.06 -4.24 -2.44
CA VAL A 13 -4.08 -4.78 -3.39
C VAL A 13 -4.57 -4.65 -4.82
N GLU A 14 -5.83 -5.00 -5.11
CA GLU A 14 -6.39 -4.88 -6.46
C GLU A 14 -6.47 -3.41 -6.91
N GLN A 15 -6.85 -2.50 -6.01
CA GLN A 15 -6.87 -1.07 -6.32
C GLN A 15 -5.45 -0.53 -6.61
N VAL A 16 -4.45 -0.94 -5.81
CA VAL A 16 -3.05 -0.55 -6.04
C VAL A 16 -2.57 -1.11 -7.39
N LYS A 17 -2.80 -2.38 -7.69
CA LYS A 17 -2.43 -2.97 -8.99
C LYS A 17 -3.05 -2.21 -10.15
N ALA A 18 -4.34 -1.89 -10.08
CA ALA A 18 -5.04 -1.13 -11.12
C ALA A 18 -4.45 0.27 -11.29
N ALA A 19 -4.13 0.96 -10.20
CA ALA A 19 -3.49 2.27 -10.25
C ALA A 19 -2.10 2.20 -10.91
N LEU A 20 -1.27 1.24 -10.50
CA LEU A 20 0.11 1.08 -10.96
C LEU A 20 0.23 0.79 -12.47
N GLN A 21 -0.82 0.29 -13.14
CA GLN A 21 -0.83 0.13 -14.59
C GLN A 21 -0.57 1.44 -15.35
N ASN A 22 -0.87 2.59 -14.73
CA ASN A 22 -0.66 3.90 -15.32
C ASN A 22 0.74 4.49 -15.02
N PHE A 23 1.57 3.77 -14.25
CA PHE A 23 2.88 4.24 -13.78
C PHE A 23 3.98 3.23 -14.17
N PRO A 24 4.38 3.16 -15.45
CA PRO A 24 5.39 2.20 -15.91
C PRO A 24 6.77 2.37 -15.25
N GLN A 25 7.03 3.51 -14.60
CA GLN A 25 8.24 3.75 -13.82
C GLN A 25 8.26 3.04 -12.46
N VAL A 26 7.14 2.46 -12.02
CA VAL A 26 7.04 1.72 -10.76
C VAL A 26 7.28 0.24 -11.05
N ALA A 27 8.42 -0.27 -10.61
CA ALA A 27 8.79 -1.69 -10.71
C ALA A 27 7.99 -2.58 -9.75
N GLY A 28 7.48 -2.01 -8.65
CA GLY A 28 6.64 -2.73 -7.70
C GLY A 28 6.15 -1.88 -6.54
N ALA A 29 5.30 -2.45 -5.70
CA ALA A 29 4.82 -1.80 -4.49
C ALA A 29 4.61 -2.82 -3.36
N TYR A 30 4.70 -2.36 -2.12
CA TYR A 30 4.47 -3.18 -0.93
C TYR A 30 3.71 -2.39 0.14
N LEU A 31 2.77 -3.07 0.81
CA LEU A 31 2.11 -2.53 2.00
C LEU A 31 3.02 -2.72 3.21
N PHE A 32 3.04 -1.74 4.12
CA PHE A 32 3.77 -1.84 5.37
C PHE A 32 2.99 -1.18 6.51
N GLY A 33 3.60 -1.09 7.69
CA GLY A 33 3.00 -0.40 8.83
C GLY A 33 1.84 -1.17 9.48
N SER A 34 0.91 -0.42 10.07
CA SER A 34 -0.09 -0.97 10.98
C SER A 34 -1.11 -1.90 10.30
N ILE A 35 -1.35 -1.68 9.00
CA ILE A 35 -2.33 -2.40 8.19
C ILE A 35 -2.03 -3.90 8.04
N LEU A 36 -0.78 -4.32 8.26
CA LEU A 36 -0.36 -5.73 8.20
C LEU A 36 -0.74 -6.53 9.46
N ARG A 37 -1.26 -5.87 10.50
CA ARG A 37 -1.61 -6.47 11.80
C ARG A 37 -3.01 -6.02 12.23
N LEU A 38 -3.34 -6.23 13.49
CA LEU A 38 -4.49 -5.61 14.11
C LEU A 38 -4.26 -4.10 14.20
N CYS A 39 -5.11 -3.33 13.54
CA CYS A 39 -5.04 -1.87 13.49
C CYS A 39 -6.34 -1.25 13.98
N ARG A 40 -6.36 0.07 14.19
CA ARG A 40 -7.60 0.77 14.52
C ARG A 40 -8.41 0.97 13.25
N PRO A 41 -9.75 1.09 13.34
CA PRO A 41 -10.58 1.38 12.16
C PRO A 41 -10.22 2.70 11.46
N ASP A 42 -9.59 3.63 12.17
CA ASP A 42 -9.14 4.94 11.67
C ASP A 42 -7.65 4.96 11.30
N SER A 43 -6.97 3.80 11.31
CA SER A 43 -5.61 3.69 10.82
C SER A 43 -5.54 3.96 9.32
N ASP A 44 -4.47 4.64 8.92
CA ASP A 44 -4.09 4.86 7.54
C ASP A 44 -3.47 3.60 6.89
N ILE A 45 -3.21 3.70 5.59
CA ILE A 45 -2.59 2.66 4.79
C ILE A 45 -1.22 3.17 4.32
N ASP A 46 -0.16 2.49 4.75
CA ASP A 46 1.19 2.77 4.28
C ASP A 46 1.53 1.92 3.04
N LEU A 47 1.97 2.59 1.97
CA LEU A 47 2.35 1.98 0.70
C LEU A 47 3.75 2.44 0.28
N GLY A 48 4.67 1.50 0.11
CA GLY A 48 6.00 1.73 -0.43
C GLY A 48 6.03 1.45 -1.93
N LEU A 49 6.71 2.29 -2.69
CA LEU A 49 6.91 2.11 -4.13
C LEU A 49 8.38 1.79 -4.42
N ILE A 50 8.60 0.80 -5.27
CA ILE A 50 9.90 0.47 -5.85
C ILE A 50 9.88 1.03 -7.26
N LEU A 51 10.83 1.91 -7.57
CA LEU A 51 10.94 2.54 -8.87
C LEU A 51 11.98 1.82 -9.71
N GLU A 52 11.80 1.89 -11.02
CA GLU A 52 12.82 1.46 -11.97
C GLU A 52 14.13 2.25 -11.75
N PRO A 53 15.31 1.65 -11.98
CA PRO A 53 16.58 2.33 -11.83
C PRO A 53 16.67 3.62 -12.66
N GLY A 54 17.25 4.67 -12.08
CA GLY A 54 17.45 5.96 -12.77
C GLY A 54 16.25 6.90 -12.71
N ILE A 55 15.13 6.47 -12.15
CA ILE A 55 14.01 7.37 -11.81
C ILE A 55 14.36 8.14 -10.54
N ASN A 56 14.40 9.47 -10.64
CA ASN A 56 14.69 10.35 -9.53
C ASN A 56 13.39 11.02 -9.08
N THR A 57 13.07 10.94 -7.79
CA THR A 57 11.83 11.50 -7.22
C THR A 57 11.96 12.93 -6.70
N GLY A 58 13.16 13.51 -6.81
CA GLY A 58 13.47 14.82 -6.24
C GLY A 58 13.91 14.74 -4.80
#